data_AF-A0A9E1VG22-F1
#
_entry.id   AF-A0A9E1VG22-F1
#
_cell.length_a   1.000
_cell.length_b   1.000
_cell.length_c   1.000
_cell.angle_alpha   90.00
_cell.angle_beta   90.00
_cell.angle_gamma   90.00
#
_symmetry.space_group_name_H-M   'P 1'
#
loop_
_entity.id
_entity.type
_entity.pdbx_description
1 polymer ?
#
loop_
_entity_poly.entity_id
_entity_poly.type
_entity_poly.pdbx_seq_one_letter_code
_entity_poly.pdbx_strand_id
1 'polypeptide(L)'
;MLHPNLKLIALTFFIILLTNSCESTKLTTNKTAVIYQKEGYLLGTIVPKDTGNCGWIITDSKNNTYDPVNIEDEKFLSFSLKKETIYFKFLPLRMKNRCENTSPIALTEVILATN
;
A
#
# COMPACT_ATOMS: atom_id res chain seq x y z
N MET A 1 32.52 -42.33 -31.12
CA MET A 1 32.50 -42.39 -29.65
C MET A 1 32.61 -40.96 -29.13
N LEU A 2 31.50 -40.35 -28.69
CA LEU A 2 31.49 -39.02 -28.08
C LEU A 2 32.01 -39.14 -26.64
N HIS A 3 33.02 -38.34 -26.28
CA HIS A 3 33.63 -38.35 -24.96
C HIS A 3 32.63 -37.95 -23.86
N PRO A 4 32.55 -38.72 -22.75
CA PRO A 4 31.56 -38.51 -21.68
C PRO A 4 31.76 -37.21 -20.88
N ASN A 5 32.94 -36.60 -20.97
CA ASN A 5 33.30 -35.41 -20.20
C ASN A 5 32.82 -34.08 -20.81
N LEU A 6 32.35 -34.07 -22.07
CA LEU A 6 31.85 -32.84 -22.72
C LEU A 6 30.46 -32.43 -22.22
N LYS A 7 29.65 -33.40 -21.76
CA LYS A 7 28.32 -33.15 -21.19
C LYS A 7 28.39 -32.53 -19.78
N LEU A 8 29.42 -32.87 -19.01
CA LEU A 8 29.60 -32.38 -17.64
C LEU A 8 30.06 -30.91 -17.60
N ILE A 9 30.88 -30.49 -18.58
CA ILE A 9 31.35 -29.11 -18.73
C ILE A 9 30.25 -28.18 -19.27
N ALA A 10 29.35 -28.69 -20.11
CA ALA A 10 28.21 -27.92 -20.61
C ALA A 10 27.15 -27.66 -19.52
N LEU A 11 26.99 -28.60 -18.57
CA LEU A 11 26.01 -28.49 -17.49
C LEU A 11 26.44 -27.46 -16.42
N THR A 12 27.74 -27.34 -16.15
CA THR A 12 28.26 -26.38 -15.17
C THR A 12 28.21 -24.93 -15.65
N PHE A 13 28.30 -24.68 -16.96
CA PHE A 13 28.14 -23.35 -17.54
C PHE A 13 26.70 -22.82 -17.48
N PHE A 14 25.69 -23.70 -17.47
CA PHE A 14 24.27 -23.31 -17.47
C PHE A 14 23.79 -22.83 -16.10
N ILE A 15 24.43 -23.26 -15.00
CA ILE A 15 24.04 -22.90 -13.62
C ILE A 15 24.51 -21.48 -13.24
N ILE A 16 25.58 -20.97 -13.88
CA ILE A 16 26.19 -19.67 -13.56
C ILE A 16 25.36 -18.48 -14.12
N LEU A 17 24.41 -18.73 -15.03
CA LEU A 17 23.60 -17.69 -15.67
C LEU A 17 22.35 -17.26 -14.88
N LEU A 18 22.05 -17.89 -13.73
CA LEU A 18 20.80 -17.65 -12.97
C LEU A 18 20.94 -16.70 -11.77
N THR A 19 22.10 -16.07 -11.53
CA THR A 19 22.35 -15.34 -10.27
C THR A 19 22.36 -13.82 -10.33
N ASN A 20 21.95 -13.18 -11.43
CA ASN A 20 21.99 -11.70 -11.51
C ASN A 20 20.68 -11.06 -11.97
N SER A 21 19.73 -10.92 -11.05
CA SER A 21 18.97 -9.66 -10.96
C SER A 21 18.45 -9.46 -9.52
N CYS A 22 19.35 -9.13 -8.60
CA CYS A 22 18.95 -8.43 -7.38
C CYS A 22 18.86 -6.94 -7.71
N GLU A 23 17.75 -6.54 -8.33
CA GLU A 23 17.48 -5.13 -8.60
C GLU A 23 16.95 -4.50 -7.30
N SER A 24 17.72 -3.57 -6.74
CA SER A 24 17.36 -2.86 -5.51
C SER A 24 16.01 -2.16 -5.66
N THR A 25 15.00 -2.64 -4.95
CA THR A 25 13.61 -2.11 -4.90
C THR A 25 13.49 -0.68 -4.38
N LYS A 26 14.56 -0.10 -3.81
CA LYS A 26 14.54 1.18 -3.10
C LYS A 26 14.33 2.41 -3.98
N LEU A 27 14.69 2.36 -5.27
CA LEU A 27 14.51 3.50 -6.19
C LEU A 27 13.06 3.62 -6.68
N THR A 28 12.39 2.48 -6.88
CA THR A 28 11.02 2.41 -7.40
C THR A 28 10.02 2.95 -6.38
N THR A 29 10.13 2.58 -5.10
CA THR A 29 9.20 3.01 -4.04
C THR A 29 9.18 4.54 -3.85
N ASN A 30 10.34 5.20 -3.87
CA ASN A 30 10.42 6.67 -3.78
C ASN A 30 9.83 7.37 -5.01
N LYS A 31 10.06 6.83 -6.21
CA LYS A 31 9.50 7.39 -7.44
C LYS A 31 7.97 7.32 -7.41
N THR A 32 7.41 6.20 -6.95
CA THR A 32 5.96 5.99 -6.83
C THR A 32 5.33 6.90 -5.78
N ALA A 33 5.95 7.07 -4.61
CA ALA A 33 5.47 7.97 -3.57
C ALA A 33 5.39 9.43 -4.04
N VAL A 34 6.41 9.88 -4.79
CA VAL A 34 6.44 11.25 -5.35
C VAL A 34 5.36 11.45 -6.40
N ILE A 35 5.05 10.44 -7.22
CA ILE A 35 3.99 10.51 -8.22
C ILE A 35 2.63 10.67 -7.54
N TYR A 36 2.30 9.80 -6.59
CA TYR A 36 1.01 9.86 -5.90
C TYR A 36 0.82 11.16 -5.11
N GLN A 37 1.88 11.71 -4.48
CA GLN A 37 1.78 13.02 -3.83
C GLN A 37 1.45 14.14 -4.83
N LYS A 38 2.06 14.13 -6.02
CA LYS A 38 1.77 15.13 -7.07
C LYS A 38 0.36 15.02 -7.61
N GLU A 39 -0.21 13.82 -7.61
CA GLU A 39 -1.60 13.56 -8.01
C GLU A 39 -2.61 13.86 -6.90
N GLY A 40 -2.15 14.28 -5.72
CA GLY A 40 -3.00 14.70 -4.61
C GLY A 40 -3.37 13.60 -3.62
N TYR A 41 -2.73 12.43 -3.68
CA TYR A 41 -2.90 11.41 -2.65
C TYR A 41 -2.12 11.79 -1.39
N LEU A 42 -2.69 11.44 -0.23
CA LEU A 42 -1.98 11.37 1.02
C LEU A 42 -1.54 9.92 1.28
N LEU A 43 -0.37 9.76 1.89
CA LEU A 43 0.07 8.49 2.43
C LEU A 43 -0.41 8.40 3.89
N GLY A 44 -1.06 7.30 4.23
CA GLY A 44 -1.51 7.04 5.59
C GLY A 44 -1.65 5.56 5.90
N THR A 45 -2.01 5.28 7.15
CA THR A 45 -2.29 3.93 7.62
C THR A 45 -3.74 3.85 8.07
N ILE A 46 -4.51 2.93 7.46
CA ILE A 46 -5.85 2.61 7.91
C ILE A 46 -5.80 1.54 8.99
N VAL A 47 -6.59 1.71 10.05
CA VAL A 47 -6.71 0.76 11.15
C VAL A 47 -8.20 0.57 11.47
N PRO A 48 -8.72 -0.67 11.44
CA PRO A 48 -10.05 -0.96 11.98
C PRO A 48 -10.06 -0.73 13.50
N LYS A 49 -11.14 -0.11 13.98
CA LYS A 49 -11.40 0.12 15.40
C LYS A 49 -12.63 -0.68 15.83
N ASP A 50 -12.47 -1.47 16.89
CA ASP A 50 -13.55 -2.29 17.47
C ASP A 50 -14.48 -1.49 18.42
N THR A 51 -14.52 -0.15 18.32
CA THR A 51 -15.13 0.70 19.35
C THR A 51 -16.20 1.65 18.80
N GLY A 52 -17.46 1.31 19.07
CA GLY A 52 -18.62 2.21 18.92
C GLY A 52 -18.93 2.59 17.47
N ASN A 53 -19.39 3.83 17.25
CA ASN A 53 -19.76 4.36 15.93
C ASN A 53 -18.55 4.74 15.05
N CYS A 54 -17.33 4.48 15.55
CA CYS A 54 -16.05 4.82 14.92
C CYS A 54 -15.37 3.53 14.46
N GLY A 55 -15.75 3.04 13.27
CA GLY A 55 -15.28 1.73 12.79
C GLY A 55 -13.85 1.74 12.26
N TRP A 56 -13.33 2.88 11.78
CA TRP A 56 -12.01 2.95 11.15
C TRP A 56 -11.36 4.31 11.35
N ILE A 57 -10.02 4.34 11.41
CA ILE A 57 -9.24 5.57 11.41
C ILE A 57 -8.11 5.45 10.39
N ILE A 58 -7.95 6.50 9.59
CA ILE A 58 -6.76 6.71 8.76
C ILE A 58 -5.89 7.76 9.44
N THR A 59 -4.63 7.44 9.69
CA THR A 59 -3.63 8.41 10.17
C THR A 59 -2.64 8.72 9.06
N ASP A 60 -2.49 9.99 8.68
CA ASP A 60 -1.52 10.40 7.68
C ASP A 60 -0.10 10.58 8.25
N SER A 61 0.88 10.81 7.37
CA SER A 61 2.28 11.05 7.75
C SER A 61 2.51 12.30 8.61
N LYS A 62 1.53 13.20 8.70
CA LYS A 62 1.55 14.40 9.54
C LYS A 62 0.79 14.21 10.85
N ASN A 63 0.37 12.98 11.15
CA ASN A 63 -0.37 12.61 12.34
C ASN A 63 -1.78 13.22 12.43
N ASN A 64 -2.36 13.63 11.30
CA ASN A 64 -3.79 13.94 11.25
C ASN A 64 -4.60 12.65 11.18
N THR A 65 -5.75 12.62 11.84
CA THR A 65 -6.65 11.46 11.86
C THR A 65 -7.95 11.74 11.11
N TYR A 66 -8.36 10.76 10.31
CA TYR A 66 -9.56 10.83 9.50
C TYR A 66 -10.46 9.61 9.72
N ASP A 67 -11.78 9.83 9.71
CA ASP A 67 -12.83 8.83 9.83
C ASP A 67 -13.47 8.62 8.44
N PRO A 68 -13.09 7.56 7.69
CA PRO A 68 -13.67 7.30 6.38
C PRO A 68 -15.09 6.77 6.51
N VAL A 69 -16.08 7.64 6.30
CA VAL A 69 -17.49 7.32 6.55
C VAL A 69 -18.03 6.25 5.61
N ASN A 70 -17.44 6.13 4.41
CA ASN A 70 -17.85 5.24 3.35
C ASN A 70 -16.85 4.09 3.10
N ILE A 71 -16.03 3.73 4.10
CA ILE A 71 -15.09 2.59 4.01
C ILE A 71 -15.79 1.24 3.80
N GLU A 72 -17.07 1.16 4.15
CA GLU A 72 -17.92 -0.01 3.91
C GLU A 72 -18.42 -0.11 2.46
N ASP A 73 -18.25 0.93 1.63
CA ASP A 73 -18.54 0.85 0.20
C ASP A 73 -17.75 -0.32 -0.42
N GLU A 74 -18.36 -1.08 -1.33
CA GLU A 74 -17.76 -2.28 -1.93
C GLU A 74 -16.34 -2.06 -2.47
N LYS A 75 -16.07 -0.88 -3.06
CA LYS A 75 -14.77 -0.49 -3.60
C LYS A 75 -13.67 -0.27 -2.57
N PHE A 76 -14.02 -0.07 -1.30
CA PHE A 76 -13.07 0.20 -0.22
C PHE A 76 -13.07 -0.87 0.88
N LEU A 77 -14.05 -1.75 0.87
CA LEU A 77 -14.25 -2.78 1.88
C LEU A 77 -13.00 -3.64 2.13
N SER A 78 -12.19 -3.92 1.11
CA SER A 78 -10.95 -4.69 1.26
C SER A 78 -9.95 -4.04 2.23
N PHE A 79 -9.91 -2.71 2.30
CA PHE A 79 -9.01 -1.94 3.17
C PHE A 79 -9.53 -1.84 4.61
N SER A 80 -10.78 -2.23 4.84
CA SER A 80 -11.43 -2.16 6.16
C SER A 80 -11.06 -3.36 7.06
N LEU A 81 -10.57 -4.46 6.45
CA LEU A 81 -10.44 -5.76 7.10
C LEU A 81 -9.22 -5.89 8.02
N LYS A 82 -8.17 -5.11 7.74
CA LYS A 82 -6.90 -5.19 8.48
C LYS A 82 -6.15 -3.87 8.39
N LYS A 83 -5.13 -3.73 9.23
CA LYS A 83 -4.23 -2.59 9.18
C LYS A 83 -3.41 -2.60 7.89
N GLU A 84 -3.49 -1.53 7.11
CA GLU A 84 -2.75 -1.37 5.86
C GLU A 84 -2.20 0.04 5.69
N THR A 85 -1.09 0.16 4.95
CA THR A 85 -0.59 1.45 4.47
C THR A 85 -1.18 1.71 3.10
N ILE A 86 -1.78 2.88 2.92
CA ILE A 86 -2.53 3.24 1.72
C ILE A 86 -2.17 4.64 1.23
N TYR A 87 -2.25 4.83 -0.08
CA TYR A 87 -2.41 6.14 -0.69
C TYR A 87 -3.91 6.42 -0.81
N PHE A 88 -4.38 7.57 -0.35
CA PHE A 88 -5.80 7.90 -0.35
C PHE A 88 -6.07 9.34 -0.76
N LYS A 89 -7.21 9.54 -1.43
CA LYS A 89 -7.82 10.85 -1.67
C LYS A 89 -9.19 10.89 -1.00
N PHE A 90 -9.60 12.09 -0.62
CA PHE A 90 -10.84 12.26 0.09
C PHE A 90 -11.46 13.62 -0.12
N LEU A 91 -12.75 13.71 0.18
CA LEU A 91 -13.47 14.94 0.38
C LEU A 91 -13.76 15.12 1.88
N PRO A 92 -13.40 16.26 2.48
CA PRO A 92 -13.75 16.53 3.87
C PRO A 92 -15.27 16.68 4.00
N LEU A 93 -15.85 16.05 5.02
CA LEU A 93 -17.28 16.13 5.30
C LEU A 93 -17.53 17.16 6.42
N ARG A 94 -18.63 17.91 6.31
CA ARG A 94 -19.06 18.88 7.34
C ARG A 94 -20.02 18.28 8.37
N MET A 95 -19.88 16.99 8.64
CA MET A 95 -20.73 16.30 9.61
C MET A 95 -20.08 16.26 10.99
N LYS A 96 -20.87 15.93 12.01
CA LYS A 96 -20.34 15.70 13.36
C LYS A 96 -19.39 14.50 13.35
N ASN A 97 -18.26 14.62 14.03
CA ASN A 97 -17.30 13.53 14.17
C ASN A 97 -17.95 12.32 14.87
N ARG A 98 -17.80 11.13 14.29
CA ARG A 98 -18.18 9.86 14.95
C ARG A 98 -17.09 9.38 15.91
N CYS A 99 -15.85 9.67 15.55
CA CYS A 99 -14.63 9.40 16.29
C CYS A 99 -14.17 10.65 17.06
N GLU A 100 -13.63 10.50 18.27
CA GLU A 100 -13.08 11.63 19.01
C GLU A 100 -11.87 12.23 18.27
N ASN A 101 -11.83 13.57 18.16
CA ASN A 101 -10.75 14.34 17.54
C ASN A 101 -10.31 13.87 16.15
N THR A 102 -11.23 13.28 15.38
CA THR A 102 -10.94 12.66 14.09
C THR A 102 -11.94 13.18 13.06
N SER A 103 -11.43 13.67 11.93
CA SER A 103 -12.25 14.40 10.96
C SER A 103 -12.99 13.44 10.02
N PRO A 104 -14.31 13.54 9.86
CA PRO A 104 -15.05 12.69 8.93
C PRO A 104 -14.72 13.04 7.48
N ILE A 105 -14.47 12.02 6.67
CA ILE A 105 -14.13 12.15 5.26
C ILE A 105 -14.91 11.14 4.42
N ALA A 106 -15.10 11.46 3.13
CA ALA A 106 -15.52 10.49 2.13
C ALA A 106 -14.32 10.14 1.26
N LEU A 107 -13.95 8.86 1.22
CA LEU A 107 -12.92 8.35 0.35
C LEU A 107 -13.36 8.45 -1.11
N THR A 108 -12.52 9.05 -1.94
CA THR A 108 -12.73 9.10 -3.40
C THR A 108 -11.92 8.01 -4.08
N GLU A 109 -10.70 7.78 -3.63
CA GLU A 109 -9.76 6.80 -4.18
C GLU A 109 -8.85 6.23 -3.08
N VAL A 110 -8.53 4.94 -3.16
CA VAL A 110 -7.60 4.25 -2.26
C VAL A 110 -6.74 3.28 -3.06
N ILE A 111 -5.43 3.29 -2.83
CA ILE A 111 -4.46 2.41 -3.45
C ILE A 111 -3.59 1.80 -2.35
N LEU A 112 -3.36 0.49 -2.39
CA LEU A 112 -2.46 -0.18 -1.47
C LEU A 112 -1.03 0.32 -1.66
N ALA A 113 -0.37 0.76 -0.58
CA ALA A 113 1.05 1.08 -0.62
C ALA A 113 1.86 -0.21 -0.43
N THR A 114 2.37 -0.77 -1.53
CA THR A 114 3.37 -1.84 -1.48
C THR A 114 4.72 -1.27 -1.08
N ASN A 115 5.36 -1.86 -0.06
CA ASN A 115 6.74 -1.56 0.33
C ASN A 115 7.74 -2.05 -0.72
#